data_AF-A0A6P6G5M1-F1
#
_entry.id   AF-A0A6P6G5M1-F1
#
_cell.length_a   1.000
_cell.length_b   1.000
_cell.length_c   1.000
_cell.angle_alpha   90.00
_cell.angle_beta   90.00
_cell.angle_gamma   90.00
#
_symmetry.space_group_name_H-M   'P 1'
#
loop_
_entity.id
_entity.type
_entity.pdbx_description
1 polymer ?
#
loop_
_entity_poly.entity_id
_entity_poly.type
_entity_poly.pdbx_seq_one_letter_code
_entity_poly.pdbx_strand_id
1 'polypeptide(L)'
;MVNSEATKMVDSLGNSITDRFDASLITVSPFSSSILKLTDENFLIWKSQILPILRGYKLEKFVLLDEPQFMRDFVFGDLEVNDDSLSKFSSEQQLWILQDQFLLGWLVSAITVEELGDLIGLKTSRRLWVTIEENYASQSEIAMLQLRNQLQTTKKGSMRIIDYCKKMKKIADQL
;
A
#
# COMPACT_ATOMS: atom_id res chain seq x y z
N MET A 1 17.56 -21.44 36.51
CA MET A 1 16.12 -21.41 36.85
C MET A 1 15.46 -20.03 36.62
N VAL A 2 16.12 -19.09 35.93
CA VAL A 2 15.64 -17.70 35.73
C VAL A 2 14.96 -17.50 34.36
N ASN A 3 15.20 -18.40 33.41
CA ASN A 3 14.77 -18.24 32.02
C ASN A 3 13.36 -18.76 31.71
N SER A 4 12.60 -19.21 32.72
CA SER A 4 11.23 -19.74 32.54
C SER A 4 10.15 -18.74 32.95
N GLU A 5 10.46 -17.81 33.86
CA GLU A 5 9.52 -16.74 34.26
C GLU A 5 9.49 -15.59 33.26
N ALA A 6 10.63 -15.24 32.65
CA ALA A 6 10.69 -14.22 31.60
C ALA A 6 9.88 -14.61 30.35
N THR A 7 9.95 -15.86 29.92
CA THR A 7 9.17 -16.37 28.78
C THR A 7 7.68 -16.40 29.08
N LYS A 8 7.28 -16.82 30.30
CA LYS A 8 5.88 -16.79 30.74
C LYS A 8 5.31 -15.37 30.85
N MET A 9 6.12 -14.39 31.22
CA MET A 9 5.69 -12.98 31.23
C MET A 9 5.52 -12.41 29.83
N VAL A 10 6.43 -12.72 28.89
CA VAL A 10 6.33 -12.29 27.48
C VAL A 10 5.12 -12.94 26.81
N ASP A 11 4.89 -14.23 27.05
CA ASP A 11 3.74 -14.96 26.50
C ASP A 11 2.42 -14.47 27.12
N SER A 12 2.40 -14.11 28.41
CA SER A 12 1.23 -13.52 29.06
C SER A 12 0.93 -12.09 28.60
N LEU A 13 1.96 -11.32 28.25
CA LEU A 13 1.79 -9.97 27.69
C LEU A 13 1.30 -10.05 26.24
N GLY A 14 1.87 -10.96 25.44
CA GLY A 14 1.43 -11.25 24.08
C GLY A 14 -0.02 -11.73 24.02
N ASN A 15 -0.40 -12.65 24.92
CA ASN A 15 -1.77 -13.16 25.00
C ASN A 15 -2.78 -12.11 25.51
N SER A 16 -2.38 -11.22 26.42
CA SER A 16 -3.24 -10.12 26.93
C SER A 16 -3.47 -9.02 25.89
N ILE A 17 -2.49 -8.81 25.00
CA ILE A 17 -2.61 -7.92 23.84
C ILE A 17 -3.57 -8.56 22.84
N THR A 18 -3.38 -9.82 22.45
CA THR A 18 -4.25 -10.48 21.45
C THR A 18 -5.70 -10.61 21.91
N ASP A 19 -5.96 -10.92 23.18
CA ASP A 19 -7.33 -11.09 23.71
C ASP A 19 -8.18 -9.80 23.67
N ARG A 20 -7.55 -8.61 23.61
CA ARG A 20 -8.28 -7.32 23.54
C ARG A 20 -8.61 -6.87 22.11
N PHE A 21 -7.93 -7.42 21.09
CA PHE A 21 -8.00 -6.92 19.71
C PHE A 21 -8.76 -7.84 18.73
N ASP A 22 -9.10 -9.07 19.15
CA ASP A 22 -9.45 -10.18 18.25
C ASP A 22 -10.87 -10.18 17.64
N ALA A 23 -11.71 -9.16 17.88
CA ALA A 23 -13.04 -9.10 17.27
C ALA A 23 -13.27 -7.96 16.25
N SER A 24 -12.32 -7.02 16.10
CA SER A 24 -12.57 -5.78 15.34
C SER A 24 -11.47 -5.34 14.38
N LEU A 25 -10.23 -5.80 14.57
CA LEU A 25 -9.17 -5.57 13.59
C LEU A 25 -9.32 -6.57 12.46
N ILE A 26 -9.47 -6.06 11.24
CA ILE A 26 -9.40 -6.90 10.06
C ILE A 26 -7.91 -7.15 9.83
N THR A 27 -7.44 -8.30 10.32
CA THR A 27 -6.10 -8.77 10.03
C THR A 27 -6.02 -9.09 8.56
N VAL A 28 -5.12 -8.36 7.94
CA VAL A 28 -4.80 -8.51 6.56
C VAL A 28 -3.89 -9.74 6.46
N SER A 29 -4.48 -10.94 6.34
CA SER A 29 -3.71 -12.16 5.99
C SER A 29 -2.71 -11.82 4.89
N PRO A 30 -1.44 -12.30 4.92
CA PRO A 30 -0.41 -11.85 4.01
C PRO A 30 -0.92 -11.99 2.59
N PHE A 31 -1.33 -10.87 2.03
CA PHE A 31 -1.98 -10.84 0.74
C PHE A 31 -0.97 -11.44 -0.22
N SER A 32 -1.38 -12.54 -0.85
CA SER A 32 -0.59 -13.41 -1.72
C SER A 32 0.74 -12.80 -2.16
N SER A 33 1.85 -13.50 -1.92
CA SER A 33 3.22 -13.14 -2.36
C SER A 33 3.38 -12.87 -3.88
N SER A 34 2.27 -12.89 -4.63
CA SER A 34 2.11 -12.63 -6.05
C SER A 34 1.60 -11.22 -6.38
N ILE A 35 1.39 -10.33 -5.40
CA ILE A 35 1.06 -8.93 -5.72
C ILE A 35 2.23 -8.29 -6.46
N LEU A 36 1.91 -7.67 -7.60
CA LEU A 36 2.87 -6.87 -8.35
C LEU A 36 3.35 -5.73 -7.45
N LYS A 37 4.67 -5.57 -7.30
CA LYS A 37 5.21 -4.43 -6.56
C LYS A 37 5.18 -3.17 -7.43
N LEU A 38 4.85 -2.03 -6.82
CA LEU A 38 4.83 -0.74 -7.50
C LEU A 38 6.23 -0.40 -8.05
N THR A 39 6.27 0.01 -9.31
CA THR A 39 7.40 0.64 -9.98
C THR A 39 6.90 1.86 -10.76
N ASP A 40 7.79 2.77 -11.15
CA ASP A 40 7.51 3.91 -12.03
C ASP A 40 6.71 3.58 -13.31
N GLU A 41 6.94 2.41 -13.89
CA GLU A 41 6.27 1.99 -15.14
C GLU A 41 4.90 1.32 -14.95
N ASN A 42 4.52 0.91 -13.73
CA ASN A 42 3.41 -0.04 -13.55
C ASN A 42 2.24 0.46 -12.68
N PHE A 43 2.26 1.73 -12.28
CA PHE A 43 1.31 2.30 -11.32
C PHE A 43 -0.16 2.00 -11.62
N LEU A 44 -0.62 2.10 -12.86
CA LEU A 44 -2.03 1.83 -13.20
C LEU A 44 -2.41 0.36 -12.98
N ILE A 45 -1.54 -0.57 -13.36
CA ILE A 45 -1.73 -2.01 -13.15
C ILE A 45 -1.70 -2.30 -11.65
N TRP A 46 -0.70 -1.78 -10.95
CA TRP A 46 -0.58 -1.91 -9.50
C TRP A 46 -1.84 -1.42 -8.78
N LYS A 47 -2.29 -0.20 -9.09
CA LYS A 47 -3.50 0.41 -8.53
C LYS A 47 -4.74 -0.42 -8.81
N SER A 48 -4.85 -1.00 -10.01
CA SER A 48 -5.96 -1.88 -10.39
C SER A 48 -6.02 -3.18 -9.59
N GLN A 49 -4.88 -3.68 -9.09
CA GLN A 49 -4.81 -4.86 -8.24
C GLN A 49 -5.09 -4.53 -6.77
N ILE A 50 -4.55 -3.41 -6.28
CA ILE A 50 -4.65 -3.03 -4.86
C ILE A 50 -6.06 -2.54 -4.49
N LEU A 51 -6.70 -1.71 -5.32
CA LEU A 51 -8.02 -1.13 -4.97
C LEU A 51 -9.11 -2.18 -4.69
N PRO A 52 -9.30 -3.22 -5.52
CA PRO A 52 -10.28 -4.28 -5.25
C PRO A 52 -10.02 -5.02 -3.95
N ILE A 53 -8.74 -5.21 -3.59
CA ILE A 53 -8.34 -5.82 -2.32
C ILE A 53 -8.78 -4.92 -1.16
N LEU A 54 -8.45 -3.63 -1.21
CA LEU A 54 -8.87 -2.67 -0.17
C LEU A 54 -10.39 -2.62 -0.01
N ARG A 55 -11.14 -2.67 -1.11
CA ARG A 55 -12.61 -2.73 -1.10
C ARG A 55 -13.13 -3.99 -0.45
N GLY A 56 -12.57 -5.15 -0.79
CA GLY A 56 -12.95 -6.44 -0.20
C GLY A 56 -12.80 -6.46 1.32
N TYR A 57 -11.80 -5.74 1.83
CA TYR A 57 -11.50 -5.62 3.26
C TYR A 57 -12.13 -4.38 3.91
N LYS A 58 -12.90 -3.58 3.16
CA LYS A 58 -13.49 -2.30 3.61
C LYS A 58 -12.44 -1.29 4.13
N LEU A 59 -11.23 -1.36 3.57
CA LEU A 59 -10.10 -0.49 3.89
C LEU A 59 -9.95 0.70 2.93
N GLU A 60 -10.75 0.78 1.87
CA GLU A 60 -10.63 1.87 0.88
C GLU A 60 -10.78 3.26 1.50
N LYS A 61 -11.54 3.39 2.59
CA LYS A 61 -11.73 4.64 3.33
C LYS A 61 -10.43 5.23 3.87
N PHE A 62 -9.42 4.41 4.18
CA PHE A 62 -8.14 4.86 4.73
C PHE A 62 -7.24 5.48 3.66
N VAL A 63 -7.46 5.18 2.38
CA VAL A 63 -6.64 5.69 1.27
C VAL A 63 -7.38 6.69 0.39
N LEU A 64 -8.71 6.62 0.32
CA LEU A 64 -9.52 7.48 -0.57
C LEU A 64 -10.15 8.68 0.14
N LEU A 65 -10.44 8.58 1.44
CA LEU A 65 -11.02 9.68 2.20
C LEU A 65 -9.94 10.47 2.93
N ASP A 66 -10.26 11.72 3.27
CA ASP A 66 -9.37 12.55 4.06
C ASP A 66 -9.21 12.01 5.47
N GLU A 67 -8.02 12.22 6.02
CA GLU A 67 -7.66 11.76 7.36
C GLU A 67 -8.56 12.43 8.40
N PRO A 68 -9.14 11.65 9.34
CA PRO A 68 -9.81 12.21 10.49
C PRO A 68 -8.90 13.16 11.28
N GLN A 69 -9.46 14.20 11.90
CA GLN A 69 -8.65 15.20 12.59
C GLN A 69 -7.76 14.62 13.69
N PHE A 70 -8.24 13.60 14.41
CA PHE A 70 -7.47 12.94 15.48
C PHE A 70 -6.21 12.22 14.97
N MET A 71 -6.15 11.84 13.69
CA MET A 71 -4.93 11.28 13.09
C MET A 71 -3.82 12.33 13.05
N ARG A 72 -4.15 13.62 12.94
CA ARG A 72 -3.15 14.68 13.05
C ARG A 72 -2.52 14.71 14.44
N ASP A 73 -3.32 14.57 15.49
CA ASP A 73 -2.84 14.56 16.88
C ASP A 73 -2.01 13.31 17.21
N PHE A 74 -2.20 12.23 16.45
CA PHE A 74 -1.35 11.04 16.49
C PHE A 74 -0.01 11.30 15.77
N VAL A 75 -0.07 11.73 14.51
CA VAL A 75 1.11 11.92 13.64
C VAL A 75 2.03 13.05 14.11
N PHE A 76 1.49 14.22 14.48
CA PHE A 76 2.29 15.36 14.94
C PHE A 76 2.85 15.16 16.36
N GLY A 77 2.32 14.21 17.11
CA GLY A 77 2.89 13.82 18.39
C GLY A 77 4.14 12.95 18.28
N ASP A 78 4.55 12.59 17.04
CA ASP A 78 5.59 11.58 16.76
C ASP A 78 5.44 10.32 17.61
N LEU A 79 4.17 9.92 17.82
CA LEU A 79 3.85 8.82 18.71
C LEU A 79 4.07 7.50 18.00
N GLU A 80 4.94 6.67 18.58
CA GLU A 80 4.98 5.25 18.25
C GLU A 80 3.70 4.58 18.74
N VAL A 81 3.18 3.62 17.96
CA VAL A 81 2.01 2.85 18.35
C VAL A 81 2.35 2.00 19.58
N ASN A 82 1.94 2.45 20.75
CA ASN A 82 2.08 1.74 22.02
C ASN A 82 0.91 2.06 22.97
N ASP A 83 0.73 1.25 24.01
CA ASP A 83 -0.40 1.37 24.94
C ASP A 83 -0.51 2.78 25.57
N ASP A 84 0.61 3.38 25.96
CA ASP A 84 0.64 4.71 26.58
C ASP A 84 0.20 5.81 25.60
N SER A 85 0.69 5.76 24.35
CA SER A 85 0.35 6.71 23.29
C SER A 85 -1.12 6.60 22.84
N LEU A 86 -1.68 5.39 22.90
CA LEU A 86 -3.05 5.09 22.49
C LEU A 86 -4.05 5.43 23.59
N SER A 87 -3.62 5.45 24.86
CA SER A 87 -4.47 5.74 26.02
C SER A 87 -5.20 7.09 25.96
N LYS A 88 -4.68 8.06 25.20
CA LYS A 88 -5.28 9.38 25.00
C LYS A 88 -6.45 9.40 24.00
N PHE A 89 -6.67 8.30 23.28
CA PHE A 89 -7.69 8.16 22.25
C PHE A 89 -8.84 7.26 22.74
N SER A 90 -10.04 7.46 22.20
CA SER A 90 -11.16 6.55 22.43
C SER A 90 -10.89 5.18 21.82
N SER A 91 -11.59 4.13 22.29
CA SER A 91 -11.41 2.77 21.76
C SER A 91 -11.63 2.69 20.24
N GLU A 92 -12.57 3.46 19.68
CA GLU A 92 -12.81 3.52 18.24
C GLU A 92 -11.66 4.19 17.48
N GLN A 93 -11.09 5.26 18.05
CA GLN A 93 -9.94 5.96 17.47
C GLN A 93 -8.69 5.09 17.52
N GLN A 94 -8.46 4.37 18.61
CA GLN A 94 -7.35 3.41 18.72
C GLN A 94 -7.46 2.33 17.65
N LEU A 95 -8.65 1.76 17.46
CA LEU A 95 -8.90 0.77 16.42
C LEU A 95 -8.62 1.33 15.01
N TRP A 96 -9.03 2.57 14.77
CA TRP A 96 -8.75 3.25 13.50
C TRP A 96 -7.26 3.44 13.27
N ILE A 97 -6.51 3.93 14.27
CA ILE A 97 -5.06 4.10 14.20
C ILE A 97 -4.40 2.76 13.89
N LEU A 98 -4.72 1.72 14.66
CA LEU A 98 -4.16 0.38 14.46
C LEU A 98 -4.43 -0.14 13.04
N GLN A 99 -5.66 -0.03 12.56
CA GLN A 99 -6.04 -0.48 11.22
C GLN A 99 -5.31 0.29 10.12
N ASP A 100 -5.14 1.61 10.28
CA ASP A 100 -4.34 2.43 9.36
C ASP A 100 -2.86 2.01 9.36
N GLN A 101 -2.27 1.75 10.53
CA GLN A 101 -0.86 1.38 10.63
C GLN A 101 -0.58 -0.03 10.06
N PHE A 102 -1.52 -0.97 10.24
CA PHE A 102 -1.47 -2.27 9.57
C PHE A 102 -1.53 -2.12 8.04
N LEU A 103 -2.45 -1.30 7.55
CA LEU A 103 -2.58 -1.04 6.12
C LEU A 103 -1.34 -0.36 5.55
N LEU A 104 -0.78 0.61 6.26
CA LEU A 104 0.44 1.31 5.88
C LEU A 104 1.60 0.33 5.72
N GLY A 105 1.84 -0.52 6.73
CA GLY A 105 2.89 -1.53 6.66
C GLY A 105 2.71 -2.49 5.47
N TRP A 106 1.47 -2.88 5.18
CA TRP A 106 1.17 -3.69 4.01
C TRP A 106 1.41 -2.95 2.68
N LEU A 107 0.95 -1.70 2.55
CA LEU A 107 1.16 -0.89 1.35
C LEU A 107 2.66 -0.68 1.09
N VAL A 108 3.44 -0.38 2.13
CA VAL A 108 4.91 -0.28 2.05
C VAL A 108 5.52 -1.60 1.52
N SER A 109 5.01 -2.75 1.95
CA SER A 109 5.48 -4.06 1.45
C SER A 109 5.16 -4.32 -0.02
N ALA A 110 4.14 -3.65 -0.56
CA ALA A 110 3.69 -3.72 -1.94
C ALA A 110 4.40 -2.73 -2.88
N ILE A 111 5.44 -2.05 -2.41
CA ILE A 111 6.27 -1.10 -3.16
C ILE A 111 7.70 -1.66 -3.23
N THR A 112 8.43 -1.40 -4.32
CA THR A 112 9.84 -1.79 -4.40
C THR A 112 10.73 -0.89 -3.54
N VAL A 113 11.93 -1.37 -3.21
CA VAL A 113 12.86 -0.60 -2.36
C VAL A 113 13.35 0.66 -3.08
N GLU A 114 13.49 0.62 -4.41
CA GLU A 114 13.91 1.79 -5.19
C GLU A 114 12.91 2.95 -5.06
N GLU A 115 11.61 2.65 -5.14
CA GLU A 115 10.56 3.67 -5.07
C GLU A 115 10.22 4.09 -3.64
N LEU A 116 10.69 3.35 -2.62
CA LEU A 116 10.46 3.69 -1.23
C LEU A 116 11.24 4.93 -0.77
N GLY A 117 12.31 5.31 -1.47
CA GLY A 117 13.19 6.42 -1.07
C GLY A 117 12.44 7.74 -0.84
N ASP A 118 11.53 8.08 -1.75
CA ASP A 118 10.72 9.31 -1.68
C ASP A 118 9.52 9.19 -0.74
N LEU A 119 9.23 7.98 -0.25
CA LEU A 119 8.07 7.66 0.59
C LEU A 119 8.46 7.46 2.07
N ILE A 120 9.75 7.60 2.39
CA ILE A 120 10.26 7.49 3.77
C ILE A 120 9.64 8.58 4.64
N GLY A 121 9.13 8.18 5.79
CA GLY A 121 8.60 9.11 6.80
C GLY A 121 7.11 9.41 6.66
N LEU A 122 6.43 8.89 5.64
CA LEU A 122 4.97 8.94 5.55
C LEU A 122 4.36 8.05 6.64
N LYS A 123 3.54 8.67 7.52
CA LYS A 123 3.05 8.04 8.76
C LYS A 123 1.66 7.43 8.65
N THR A 124 1.00 7.54 7.50
CA THR A 124 -0.39 7.12 7.32
C THR A 124 -0.61 6.55 5.93
N SER A 125 -1.60 5.66 5.80
CA SER A 125 -1.93 5.05 4.51
C SER A 125 -2.41 6.09 3.49
N ARG A 126 -3.15 7.12 3.95
CA ARG A 126 -3.65 8.20 3.09
C ARG A 126 -2.52 9.03 2.49
N ARG A 127 -1.55 9.47 3.30
CA ARG A 127 -0.41 10.26 2.79
C ARG A 127 0.42 9.43 1.81
N LEU A 128 0.70 8.18 2.14
CA LEU A 128 1.38 7.27 1.24
C LEU A 128 0.64 7.15 -0.10
N TRP A 129 -0.67 6.91 -0.06
CA TRP A 129 -1.48 6.77 -1.26
C TRP A 129 -1.49 8.03 -2.14
N VAL A 130 -1.70 9.21 -1.54
CA VAL A 130 -1.73 10.48 -2.27
C VAL A 130 -0.39 10.77 -2.92
N THR A 131 0.72 10.60 -2.20
CA THR A 131 2.06 10.82 -2.76
C THR A 131 2.35 9.89 -3.93
N ILE A 132 1.95 8.62 -3.84
CA ILE A 132 2.05 7.68 -4.97
C ILE A 132 1.21 8.17 -6.16
N GLU A 133 -0.04 8.58 -5.93
CA GLU A 133 -0.88 9.11 -7.01
C GLU A 133 -0.25 10.36 -7.66
N GLU A 134 0.28 11.29 -6.88
CA GLU A 134 0.91 12.51 -7.39
C GLU A 134 2.18 12.21 -8.20
N ASN A 135 3.03 11.32 -7.70
CA ASN A 135 4.29 10.97 -8.35
C ASN A 135 4.07 10.23 -9.68
N TYR A 136 3.12 9.29 -9.71
CA TYR A 136 3.00 8.38 -10.85
C TYR A 136 1.80 8.63 -11.77
N ALA A 137 0.78 9.40 -11.37
CA ALA A 137 -0.37 9.63 -12.24
C ALA A 137 0.01 10.37 -13.53
N SER A 138 0.78 11.46 -13.41
CA SER A 138 1.20 12.25 -14.57
C SER A 138 2.12 11.47 -15.51
N GLN A 139 3.10 10.75 -14.96
CA GLN A 139 4.01 9.89 -15.71
C GLN A 139 3.25 8.74 -16.41
N SER A 140 2.30 8.12 -15.72
CA SER A 140 1.48 7.05 -16.29
C SER A 140 0.58 7.52 -17.41
N GLU A 141 -0.01 8.72 -17.29
CA GLU A 141 -0.80 9.33 -18.36
C GLU A 141 0.04 9.63 -19.60
N ILE A 142 1.25 10.17 -19.40
CA ILE A 142 2.20 10.41 -20.49
C ILE A 142 2.63 9.08 -21.13
N ALA A 143 2.95 8.06 -20.33
CA ALA A 143 3.31 6.74 -20.81
C ALA A 143 2.19 6.10 -21.64
N MET A 144 0.94 6.15 -21.16
CA MET A 144 -0.23 5.71 -21.93
C MET A 144 -0.36 6.46 -23.25
N LEU A 145 -0.20 7.78 -23.25
CA LEU A 145 -0.26 8.59 -24.48
C LEU A 145 0.84 8.19 -25.46
N GLN A 146 2.07 7.98 -24.97
CA GLN A 146 3.20 7.51 -25.76
C GLN A 146 2.92 6.13 -26.37
N LEU A 147 2.40 5.18 -25.60
CA LEU A 147 2.05 3.85 -26.10
C LEU A 147 0.95 3.91 -27.17
N ARG A 148 -0.09 4.73 -26.98
CA ARG A 148 -1.11 4.98 -28.02
C ARG A 148 -0.51 5.57 -29.29
N ASN A 149 0.36 6.57 -29.14
CA ASN A 149 1.07 7.16 -30.27
C ASN A 149 1.96 6.12 -30.99
N GLN A 150 2.69 5.28 -30.25
CA GLN A 150 3.48 4.20 -30.83
C GLN A 150 2.59 3.22 -31.59
N LEU A 151 1.46 2.80 -31.03
CA LEU A 151 0.51 1.91 -31.70
C LEU A 151 0.02 2.51 -33.03
N GLN A 152 -0.33 3.80 -33.03
CA GLN A 152 -0.82 4.50 -34.22
C GLN A 152 0.26 4.76 -35.27
N THR A 153 1.49 5.04 -34.85
CA THR A 153 2.59 5.45 -35.75
C THR A 153 3.49 4.28 -36.18
N THR A 154 3.44 3.14 -35.49
CA THR A 154 4.26 1.96 -35.82
C THR A 154 3.81 1.35 -37.14
N LYS A 155 4.62 1.58 -38.17
CA LYS A 155 4.48 0.98 -39.50
C LYS A 155 5.41 -0.22 -39.63
N LYS A 156 5.00 -1.22 -40.41
CA LYS A 156 5.83 -2.40 -40.73
C LYS A 156 7.19 -2.01 -41.33
N GLY A 157 7.20 -1.06 -42.28
CA GLY A 157 8.43 -0.68 -42.99
C GLY A 157 9.13 -1.90 -43.62
N SER A 158 10.43 -2.01 -43.38
CA SER A 158 11.29 -3.13 -43.79
C SER A 158 11.25 -4.34 -42.83
N MET A 159 10.48 -4.28 -41.74
CA MET A 159 10.38 -5.39 -40.78
C MET A 159 9.70 -6.61 -41.42
N ARG A 160 10.12 -7.81 -41.01
CA ARG A 160 9.35 -9.03 -41.30
C ARG A 160 7.99 -8.95 -40.60
N ILE A 161 6.97 -9.54 -41.22
CA ILE A 161 5.59 -9.49 -40.73
C ILE A 161 5.50 -10.04 -39.30
N ILE A 162 6.20 -11.14 -39.00
CA ILE A 162 6.22 -11.76 -37.67
C ILE A 162 6.75 -10.78 -36.61
N ASP A 163 7.84 -10.07 -36.91
CA ASP A 163 8.46 -9.12 -35.98
C ASP A 163 7.58 -7.88 -35.77
N TYR A 164 6.90 -7.42 -36.83
CA TYR A 164 5.91 -6.37 -36.73
C TYR A 164 4.72 -6.77 -35.84
N CYS A 165 4.14 -7.96 -36.07
CA CYS A 165 3.03 -8.46 -35.26
C CYS A 165 3.43 -8.64 -33.78
N LYS A 166 4.64 -9.15 -33.50
CA LYS A 166 5.18 -9.24 -32.14
C LYS A 166 5.32 -7.86 -31.49
N LYS A 167 5.83 -6.87 -32.23
CA LYS A 167 6.00 -5.50 -31.73
C LYS A 167 4.65 -4.83 -31.44
N MET A 168 3.69 -4.93 -32.37
CA MET A 168 2.33 -4.40 -32.17
C MET A 168 1.63 -5.07 -30.99
N LYS A 169 1.79 -6.40 -30.84
CA LYS A 169 1.27 -7.13 -29.68
C LYS A 169 1.90 -6.65 -28.38
N LYS A 170 3.22 -6.48 -28.33
CA LYS A 170 3.90 -5.96 -27.14
C LYS A 170 3.39 -4.57 -26.72
N ILE A 171 3.21 -3.65 -27.68
CA ILE A 171 2.66 -2.31 -27.39
C ILE A 171 1.23 -2.41 -26.87
N ALA A 172 0.41 -3.31 -27.44
CA ALA A 172 -0.95 -3.54 -26.98
C ALA A 172 -1.04 -4.22 -25.60
N ASP A 173 -0.12 -5.13 -25.28
CA ASP A 173 -0.06 -5.81 -23.97
C ASP A 173 0.42 -4.86 -22.85
N GLN A 174 1.04 -3.73 -23.19
CA GLN A 174 1.49 -2.69 -22.26
C GLN A 174 0.47 -1.56 -22.06
N LEU A 175 -0.65 -1.60 -22.78
CA LEU A 175 -1.73 -0.60 -22.79
C LEU A 175 -2.90 -1.04 -21.90
#